data_AF-A0A1Z8AKD1-F1
#
_entry.id   AF-A0A1Z8AKD1-F1
#
_cell.length_a   1.000
_cell.length_b   1.000
_cell.length_c   1.000
_cell.angle_alpha   90.00
_cell.angle_beta   90.00
_cell.angle_gamma   90.00
#
_symmetry.space_group_name_H-M   'P 1'
#
loop_
_entity.id
_entity.type
_entity.pdbx_description
1 polymer ?
#
loop_
_entity_poly.entity_id
_entity_poly.type
_entity_poly.pdbx_seq_one_letter_code
_entity_poly.pdbx_strand_id
1 'polypeptide(L)'
;MALKNNRHIYIGLGTMALLMGGAFWAFRLSKSSSKFRTYKHKGIAVDFSVFDSPDIPGSGNCMDRRLIVMLHNLSVKTNYPIFSWINSGARSDAHNRKVGGARNSSHKMPACKAVDIRASSRTIRNKLVLAARDVGFKRIGVGNTFVHLDVDEGKSQYVAWGYPSGTAAAVNPFV
;
A
#
# COMPACT_ATOMS: atom_id res chain seq x y z
N MET A 1 8.75 -67.84 -26.09
CA MET A 1 8.14 -66.74 -25.30
C MET A 1 9.26 -65.88 -24.75
N ALA A 2 9.45 -64.66 -25.26
CA ALA A 2 10.50 -63.76 -24.80
C ALA A 2 9.86 -62.58 -24.04
N LEU A 3 10.01 -62.58 -22.71
CA LEU A 3 9.56 -61.47 -21.87
C LEU A 3 10.57 -60.32 -21.99
N LYS A 4 10.19 -59.27 -22.73
CA LYS A 4 10.98 -58.05 -22.88
C LYS A 4 11.01 -57.31 -21.54
N ASN A 5 12.18 -57.27 -20.91
CA ASN A 5 12.40 -56.75 -19.57
C ASN A 5 12.36 -55.20 -19.57
N ASN A 6 11.21 -54.62 -19.25
CA ASN A 6 10.94 -53.17 -19.29
C ASN A 6 11.42 -52.41 -18.04
N ARG A 7 12.34 -52.97 -17.24
CA ARG A 7 12.79 -52.37 -15.96
C ARG A 7 13.37 -50.95 -16.10
N HIS A 8 13.96 -50.61 -17.25
CA HIS A 8 14.51 -49.27 -17.47
C HIS A 8 13.45 -48.17 -17.68
N ILE A 9 12.27 -48.52 -18.22
CA ILE A 9 11.18 -47.55 -18.46
C ILE A 9 10.50 -47.16 -17.14
N TYR A 10 10.32 -48.12 -16.23
CA TYR A 10 9.73 -47.87 -14.91
C TYR A 10 10.65 -47.05 -13.99
N ILE A 11 11.98 -47.24 -14.08
CA ILE A 11 12.96 -46.44 -13.33
C ILE A 11 12.96 -44.97 -13.81
N GLY A 12 12.83 -44.73 -15.12
CA GLY A 12 12.76 -43.37 -15.69
C GLY A 12 11.48 -42.61 -15.32
N LEU A 13 10.32 -43.28 -15.34
CA LEU A 13 9.04 -42.65 -14.96
C LEU A 13 8.95 -42.35 -13.46
N GLY A 14 9.42 -43.28 -12.61
CA GLY A 14 9.39 -43.10 -11.15
C GLY A 14 10.28 -41.96 -10.66
N THR A 15 11.47 -41.82 -11.25
CA THR A 15 12.41 -40.72 -10.91
C THR A 15 11.90 -39.37 -11.40
N MET A 16 11.28 -39.30 -12.58
CA MET A 16 10.72 -38.05 -13.10
C MET A 16 9.50 -37.57 -12.29
N ALA A 17 8.64 -38.50 -11.81
CA ALA A 17 7.53 -38.18 -10.91
C ALA A 17 7.99 -37.68 -9.54
N LEU A 18 9.06 -38.27 -8.98
CA LEU A 18 9.68 -37.83 -7.73
C LEU A 18 10.32 -36.44 -7.84
N LEU A 19 11.02 -36.16 -8.95
CA LEU A 19 11.63 -34.85 -9.20
C LEU A 19 10.57 -33.75 -9.41
N MET A 20 9.54 -34.03 -10.22
CA MET A 20 8.45 -33.08 -10.45
C MET A 20 7.59 -32.86 -9.20
N GLY A 21 7.30 -33.92 -8.43
CA GLY A 21 6.59 -33.83 -7.17
C GLY A 21 7.39 -33.09 -6.09
N GLY A 22 8.69 -33.36 -5.99
CA GLY A 22 9.60 -32.66 -5.08
C GLY A 22 9.74 -31.18 -5.43
N ALA A 23 9.88 -30.84 -6.73
CA ALA A 23 9.93 -29.46 -7.20
C ALA A 23 8.59 -28.73 -6.98
N PHE A 24 7.45 -29.38 -7.22
CA PHE A 24 6.13 -28.81 -6.97
C PHE A 24 5.86 -28.60 -5.47
N TRP A 25 6.29 -29.54 -4.62
CA TRP A 25 6.17 -29.42 -3.16
C TRP A 25 7.12 -28.34 -2.61
N ALA A 26 8.36 -28.26 -3.10
CA ALA A 26 9.31 -27.19 -2.79
C ALA A 26 8.80 -25.82 -3.28
N PHE A 27 8.18 -25.75 -4.46
CA PHE A 27 7.56 -24.53 -4.97
C PHE A 27 6.33 -24.11 -4.16
N ARG A 28 5.52 -25.06 -3.70
CA ARG A 28 4.40 -24.80 -2.77
C ARG A 28 4.89 -24.34 -1.39
N LEU A 29 5.97 -24.92 -0.88
CA LEU A 29 6.59 -24.47 0.37
C LEU A 29 7.23 -23.08 0.21
N SER A 30 7.84 -22.79 -0.94
CA SER A 30 8.41 -21.47 -1.24
C SER A 30 7.36 -20.37 -1.36
N LYS A 31 6.09 -20.72 -1.65
CA LYS A 31 4.98 -19.75 -1.72
C LYS A 31 4.28 -19.51 -0.37
N SER A 32 4.73 -20.13 0.72
CA SER A 32 4.09 -19.97 2.03
C SER A 32 4.92 -19.10 2.97
N SER A 33 4.29 -18.01 3.42
CA SER A 33 4.78 -17.03 4.40
C SER A 33 5.76 -15.99 3.85
N SER A 34 5.23 -15.00 3.13
CA SER A 34 5.75 -13.65 3.32
C SER A 34 5.59 -13.33 4.81
N LYS A 35 6.70 -13.33 5.56
CA LYS A 35 6.69 -12.82 6.94
C LYS A 35 6.17 -11.40 6.87
N PHE A 36 4.93 -11.22 7.31
CA PHE A 36 4.28 -9.94 7.39
C PHE A 36 5.11 -9.04 8.27
N ARG A 37 5.83 -8.11 7.65
CA ARG A 37 6.69 -7.19 8.37
C ARG A 37 5.74 -6.27 9.15
N THR A 38 5.90 -6.20 10.45
CA THR A 38 5.23 -5.21 11.27
C THR A 38 6.23 -4.10 11.55
N TYR A 39 5.83 -2.84 11.36
CA TYR A 39 6.62 -1.74 11.90
C TYR A 39 6.48 -1.79 13.41
N LYS A 40 7.58 -1.69 14.16
CA LYS A 40 7.59 -1.47 15.60
C LYS A 40 8.48 -0.28 15.92
N HIS A 41 7.87 0.86 16.20
CA HIS A 41 8.59 2.02 16.74
C HIS A 41 7.78 2.61 17.89
N LYS A 42 8.40 2.72 19.07
CA LYS A 42 7.76 3.23 20.30
C LYS A 42 6.38 2.59 20.59
N GLY A 43 6.25 1.28 20.35
CA GLY A 43 5.01 0.52 20.61
C GLY A 43 3.97 0.52 19.48
N ILE A 44 4.21 1.23 18.37
CA ILE A 44 3.31 1.23 17.20
C ILE A 44 3.49 -0.07 16.44
N ALA A 45 2.47 -0.93 16.39
CA ALA A 45 2.43 -2.11 15.52
C ALA A 45 1.52 -1.82 14.32
N VAL A 46 2.12 -1.60 13.14
CA VAL A 46 1.37 -1.38 11.90
C VAL A 46 1.65 -2.53 10.93
N ASP A 47 0.57 -3.11 10.46
CA ASP A 47 0.52 -3.96 9.28
C ASP A 47 0.83 -3.13 8.03
N PHE A 48 1.91 -3.46 7.31
CA PHE A 48 2.26 -2.76 6.07
C PHE A 48 1.42 -3.16 4.85
N SER A 49 0.75 -4.31 4.86
CA SER A 49 -0.08 -4.77 3.74
C SER A 49 -1.28 -3.86 3.48
N VAL A 50 -1.73 -3.08 4.49
CA VAL A 50 -2.76 -2.05 4.30
C VAL A 50 -2.34 -0.96 3.30
N PHE A 51 -1.03 -0.85 3.02
CA PHE A 51 -0.48 0.10 2.05
C PHE A 51 -0.10 -0.55 0.72
N ASP A 52 -0.33 -1.85 0.54
CA ASP A 52 0.07 -2.52 -0.69
C ASP A 52 -0.66 -1.93 -1.91
N SER A 53 0.09 -1.75 -3.00
CA SER A 53 -0.48 -1.64 -4.33
C SER A 53 -1.24 -2.95 -4.62
N PRO A 54 -2.50 -2.90 -5.11
CA PRO A 54 -3.29 -4.11 -5.33
C PRO A 54 -2.66 -5.14 -6.28
N ASP A 55 -1.76 -4.69 -7.14
CA ASP A 55 -1.03 -5.51 -8.12
C ASP A 55 0.36 -5.94 -7.65
N ILE A 56 0.83 -5.49 -6.48
CA ILE A 56 2.14 -5.85 -5.91
C ILE A 56 2.01 -6.06 -4.40
N PRO A 57 1.64 -7.28 -3.95
CA PRO A 57 1.65 -7.63 -2.53
C PRO A 57 3.03 -7.42 -1.90
N GLY A 58 3.06 -6.88 -0.69
CA GLY A 58 4.28 -6.50 0.03
C GLY A 58 4.90 -5.16 -0.38
N SER A 59 4.34 -4.44 -1.36
CA SER A 59 4.83 -3.12 -1.76
C SER A 59 4.72 -2.07 -0.66
N GLY A 60 3.80 -2.22 0.29
CA GLY A 60 3.67 -1.35 1.45
C GLY A 60 4.94 -1.26 2.31
N ASN A 61 5.88 -2.18 2.19
CA ASN A 61 7.19 -2.09 2.86
C ASN A 61 8.02 -0.86 2.43
N CYS A 62 7.70 -0.21 1.30
CA CYS A 62 8.40 1.00 0.85
C CYS A 62 7.92 2.28 1.54
N MET A 63 6.81 2.25 2.29
CA MET A 63 6.19 3.46 2.84
C MET A 63 7.14 4.26 3.72
N ASP A 64 7.13 5.58 3.51
CA ASP A 64 7.97 6.52 4.27
C ASP A 64 7.67 6.42 5.78
N ARG A 65 8.72 6.27 6.59
CA ARG A 65 8.57 6.10 8.05
C ARG A 65 7.95 7.33 8.72
N ARG A 66 8.26 8.54 8.24
CA ARG A 66 7.68 9.78 8.76
C ARG A 66 6.19 9.83 8.45
N LEU A 67 5.78 9.41 7.25
CA LEU A 67 4.36 9.30 6.90
C LEU A 67 3.62 8.39 7.89
N ILE A 68 4.17 7.22 8.21
CA ILE A 68 3.54 6.27 9.15
C ILE A 68 3.41 6.87 10.55
N VAL A 69 4.45 7.55 11.04
CA VAL A 69 4.40 8.24 12.36
C VAL A 69 3.33 9.34 12.35
N MET A 70 3.22 10.12 11.28
CA MET A 70 2.21 11.17 11.17
C MET A 70 0.79 10.60 11.07
N LEU A 71 0.59 9.48 10.37
CA LEU A 71 -0.70 8.77 10.33
C LEU A 71 -1.11 8.22 11.69
N HIS A 72 -0.15 7.73 12.47
CA HIS A 72 -0.39 7.34 13.85
C HIS A 72 -0.82 8.53 14.70
N ASN A 73 -0.10 9.66 14.63
CA ASN A 73 -0.48 10.88 15.34
C ASN A 73 -1.87 11.39 14.92
N LEU A 74 -2.22 11.25 13.64
CA LEU A 74 -3.54 11.57 13.12
C LEU A 74 -4.62 10.66 13.73
N SER A 75 -4.33 9.36 13.84
CA SER A 75 -5.20 8.37 14.50
C SER A 75 -5.46 8.75 15.95
N VAL A 76 -4.40 9.05 16.71
CA VAL A 76 -4.50 9.49 18.12
C VAL A 76 -5.29 10.79 18.24
N LYS A 77 -4.99 11.79 17.41
CA LYS A 77 -5.65 13.11 17.47
C LYS A 77 -7.14 13.04 17.14
N THR A 78 -7.53 12.22 16.17
CA THR A 78 -8.92 12.16 15.69
C THR A 78 -9.76 11.12 16.41
N ASN A 79 -9.11 10.16 17.08
CA ASN A 79 -9.68 8.90 17.56
C ASN A 79 -10.36 8.09 16.43
N TYR A 80 -9.86 8.20 15.20
CA TYR A 80 -10.33 7.45 14.05
C TYR A 80 -9.42 6.26 13.73
N PRO A 81 -9.97 5.15 13.19
CA PRO A 81 -9.17 3.98 12.81
C PRO A 81 -8.48 4.21 11.45
N ILE A 82 -7.52 5.15 11.41
CA ILE A 82 -6.89 5.65 10.18
C ILE A 82 -6.33 4.53 9.31
N PHE A 83 -5.63 3.56 9.90
CA PHE A 83 -5.01 2.44 9.16
C PHE A 83 -6.05 1.52 8.51
N SER A 84 -7.22 1.31 9.16
CA SER A 84 -8.33 0.54 8.58
C SER A 84 -9.10 1.29 7.49
N TRP A 85 -8.82 2.59 7.32
CA TRP A 85 -9.45 3.45 6.31
C TRP A 85 -8.52 3.77 5.14
N ILE A 86 -7.31 3.20 5.10
CA ILE A 86 -6.42 3.35 3.94
C ILE A 86 -7.07 2.65 2.74
N ASN A 87 -7.43 3.45 1.74
CA ASN A 87 -7.93 2.95 0.45
C ASN A 87 -6.79 2.75 -0.55
N SER A 88 -5.69 3.50 -0.41
CA SER A 88 -4.54 3.40 -1.31
C SER A 88 -3.27 3.87 -0.61
N GLY A 89 -2.20 3.07 -0.71
CA GLY A 89 -0.85 3.39 -0.24
C GLY A 89 0.15 3.45 -1.39
N ALA A 90 1.11 2.52 -1.40
CA ALA A 90 2.05 2.35 -2.49
C ALA A 90 1.33 2.08 -3.83
N ARG A 91 1.89 2.56 -4.94
CA ARG A 91 1.39 2.27 -6.28
C ARG A 91 2.51 1.84 -7.20
N SER A 92 2.27 0.77 -7.95
CA SER A 92 3.04 0.47 -9.15
C SER A 92 2.79 1.54 -10.22
N ASP A 93 3.65 1.60 -11.24
CA ASP A 93 3.41 2.43 -12.41
C ASP A 93 2.10 2.06 -13.14
N ALA A 94 1.80 0.77 -13.24
CA ALA A 94 0.60 0.26 -13.92
C ALA A 94 -0.67 0.64 -13.16
N HIS A 95 -0.70 0.41 -11.85
CA HIS A 95 -1.84 0.75 -11.00
C HIS A 95 -2.04 2.27 -10.93
N ASN A 96 -0.95 3.05 -10.80
CA ASN A 96 -1.06 4.52 -10.83
C ASN A 96 -1.69 5.04 -12.13
N ARG A 97 -1.30 4.51 -13.30
CA ARG A 97 -1.95 4.85 -14.58
C ARG A 97 -3.41 4.40 -14.62
N LYS A 98 -3.71 3.18 -14.17
CA LYS A 98 -5.06 2.61 -14.15
C LYS A 98 -6.05 3.49 -13.36
N VAL A 99 -5.61 4.08 -12.25
CA VAL A 99 -6.45 4.97 -11.42
C VAL A 99 -6.38 6.44 -11.84
N GLY A 100 -5.75 6.77 -12.98
CA GLY A 100 -5.61 8.14 -13.45
C GLY A 100 -4.68 9.01 -12.60
N GLY A 101 -3.75 8.41 -11.86
CA GLY A 101 -2.80 9.13 -11.01
C GLY A 101 -1.80 9.95 -11.82
N ALA A 102 -1.37 11.08 -11.24
CA ALA A 102 -0.36 11.95 -11.86
C ALA A 102 0.96 11.20 -12.15
N ARG A 103 1.67 11.61 -13.20
CA ARG A 103 2.95 10.99 -13.63
C ARG A 103 3.99 10.98 -12.50
N ASN A 104 4.06 12.07 -11.75
CA ASN A 104 4.96 12.29 -10.61
C ASN A 104 4.23 12.07 -9.27
N SER A 105 3.22 11.20 -9.18
CA SER A 105 2.45 10.95 -7.95
C SER A 105 3.31 10.50 -6.76
N SER A 106 3.03 11.03 -5.57
CA SER A 106 3.73 10.68 -4.32
C SER A 106 3.48 9.24 -3.85
N HIS A 107 2.42 8.60 -4.36
CA HIS A 107 2.13 7.19 -4.08
C HIS A 107 3.09 6.23 -4.76
N LYS A 108 3.71 6.65 -5.87
CA LYS A 108 4.47 5.75 -6.74
C LYS A 108 5.71 5.23 -6.02
N MET A 109 6.02 3.96 -6.23
CA MET A 109 7.36 3.45 -5.93
C MET A 109 8.41 4.13 -6.84
N PRO A 110 9.61 4.43 -6.33
CA PRO A 110 10.10 4.15 -4.97
C PRO A 110 9.79 5.25 -3.93
N ALA A 111 9.04 6.30 -4.27
CA ALA A 111 8.77 7.40 -3.34
C ALA A 111 7.94 6.96 -2.13
N CYS A 112 6.76 6.36 -2.36
CA CYS A 112 5.89 5.83 -1.30
C CYS A 112 5.60 6.81 -0.14
N LYS A 113 5.33 8.06 -0.49
CA LYS A 113 5.15 9.19 0.45
C LYS A 113 3.71 9.65 0.61
N ALA A 114 2.73 8.89 0.10
CA ALA A 114 1.33 9.28 0.15
C ALA A 114 0.39 8.14 0.51
N VAL A 115 -0.76 8.52 1.07
CA VAL A 115 -1.92 7.65 1.29
C VAL A 115 -3.21 8.38 0.93
N ASP A 116 -4.21 7.61 0.49
CA ASP A 116 -5.59 8.06 0.39
C ASP A 116 -6.39 7.38 1.49
N ILE A 117 -6.97 8.18 2.38
CA ILE A 117 -7.77 7.74 3.52
C ILE A 117 -9.25 7.93 3.17
N ARG A 118 -10.05 6.87 3.30
CA ARG A 118 -11.51 6.93 3.13
C ARG A 118 -12.14 7.93 4.11
N ALA A 119 -13.01 8.79 3.59
CA ALA A 119 -13.78 9.75 4.37
C ALA A 119 -15.20 9.84 3.81
N SER A 120 -16.13 9.09 4.40
CA SER A 120 -17.48 8.86 3.88
C SER A 120 -18.46 10.03 4.06
N SER A 121 -18.17 10.96 4.97
CA SER A 121 -19.02 12.13 5.21
C SER A 121 -18.21 13.42 5.18
N ARG A 122 -18.89 14.53 4.86
CA ARG A 122 -18.29 15.87 4.90
C ARG A 122 -17.73 16.18 6.29
N THR A 123 -18.44 15.82 7.35
CA THR A 123 -18.00 16.05 8.74
C THR A 123 -16.69 15.30 9.04
N ILE A 124 -16.61 14.02 8.70
CA ILE A 124 -15.39 13.22 8.90
C ILE A 124 -14.24 13.82 8.09
N ARG A 125 -14.50 14.16 6.82
CA ARG A 125 -13.50 14.73 5.92
C ARG A 125 -12.95 16.06 6.44
N ASN A 126 -13.81 16.99 6.86
CA ASN A 126 -13.40 18.28 7.39
C ASN A 126 -12.55 18.11 8.66
N LYS A 127 -12.99 17.24 9.59
CA LYS A 127 -12.22 16.94 10.80
C LYS A 127 -10.86 16.33 10.46
N LEU A 128 -10.83 15.40 9.51
CA LEU A 128 -9.60 14.72 9.07
C LEU A 128 -8.60 15.70 8.43
N VAL A 129 -9.07 16.63 7.59
CA VAL A 129 -8.24 17.66 6.93
C VAL A 129 -7.61 18.60 7.96
N LEU A 130 -8.39 19.12 8.90
CA LEU A 130 -7.89 20.00 9.95
C LEU A 130 -6.91 19.27 10.88
N ALA A 131 -7.24 18.05 11.29
CA ALA A 131 -6.36 17.26 12.12
C ALA A 131 -5.07 16.86 11.39
N ALA A 132 -5.12 16.59 10.09
CA ALA A 132 -3.95 16.31 9.27
C ALA A 132 -2.98 17.49 9.26
N ARG A 133 -3.48 18.72 9.06
CA ARG A 133 -2.67 19.95 9.19
C ARG A 133 -1.98 20.01 10.55
N ASP A 134 -2.75 19.81 11.63
CA ASP A 134 -2.24 19.94 13.01
C ASP A 134 -1.13 18.94 13.35
N VAL A 135 -1.16 17.74 12.76
CA VAL A 135 -0.09 16.75 12.95
C VAL A 135 1.08 16.94 11.98
N GLY A 136 1.01 17.98 11.12
CA GLY A 136 2.12 18.46 10.30
C GLY A 136 2.02 18.13 8.81
N PHE A 137 0.90 17.59 8.30
CA PHE A 137 0.74 17.39 6.87
C PHE A 137 0.65 18.73 6.15
N LYS A 138 1.46 18.88 5.10
CA LYS A 138 1.56 20.13 4.31
C LYS A 138 0.97 20.01 2.91
N ARG A 139 0.58 18.81 2.51
CA ARG A 139 0.05 18.50 1.18
C ARG A 139 -1.19 17.64 1.34
N ILE A 140 -2.35 18.24 1.07
CA ILE A 140 -3.66 17.64 1.38
C ILE A 140 -4.58 17.75 0.17
N GLY A 141 -4.92 16.61 -0.42
CA GLY A 141 -5.96 16.54 -1.45
C GLY A 141 -7.31 16.16 -0.82
N VAL A 142 -8.39 16.85 -1.20
CA VAL A 142 -9.72 16.68 -0.61
C VAL A 142 -10.68 16.15 -1.67
N GLY A 143 -10.89 14.84 -1.69
CA GLY A 143 -11.86 14.17 -2.55
C GLY A 143 -13.24 14.08 -1.90
N ASN A 144 -14.27 13.77 -2.70
CA ASN A 144 -15.64 13.61 -2.17
C ASN A 144 -15.76 12.43 -1.19
N THR A 145 -14.94 11.39 -1.35
CA THR A 145 -15.00 10.14 -0.59
C THR A 145 -13.69 9.79 0.13
N PHE A 146 -12.66 10.62 0.00
CA PHE A 146 -11.33 10.38 0.57
C PHE A 146 -10.56 11.67 0.84
N VAL A 147 -9.51 11.57 1.64
CA VAL A 147 -8.49 12.61 1.84
C VAL A 147 -7.14 12.02 1.44
N HIS A 148 -6.48 12.67 0.50
CA HIS A 148 -5.11 12.40 0.12
C HIS A 148 -4.17 13.13 1.06
N LEU A 149 -3.21 12.41 1.65
CA LEU A 149 -2.17 12.99 2.49
C LEU A 149 -0.81 12.54 1.97
N ASP A 150 0.09 13.50 1.75
CA ASP A 150 1.45 13.18 1.36
C ASP A 150 2.50 14.01 2.11
N VAL A 151 3.70 13.43 2.26
CA VAL A 151 4.86 14.03 2.93
C VAL A 151 5.98 14.34 1.93
N ASP A 152 5.69 14.48 0.65
CA ASP A 152 6.73 14.68 -0.36
C ASP A 152 7.31 16.10 -0.31
N GLU A 153 8.51 16.23 0.26
CA GLU A 153 9.23 17.51 0.41
C GLU A 153 9.77 18.05 -0.92
N GLY A 154 9.86 17.21 -1.95
CA GLY A 154 10.27 17.63 -3.29
C GLY A 154 9.17 18.34 -4.09
N LYS A 155 8.00 18.58 -3.47
CA LYS A 155 6.83 19.23 -4.11
C LYS A 155 6.43 20.49 -3.35
N SER A 156 5.52 21.27 -3.92
CA SER A 156 4.98 22.47 -3.25
C SER A 156 4.40 22.13 -1.88
N GLN A 157 4.72 22.92 -0.86
CA GLN A 157 4.27 22.72 0.51
C GLN A 157 3.14 23.70 0.86
N TYR A 158 2.37 23.39 1.91
CA TYR A 158 1.24 24.18 2.40
C TYR A 158 0.14 24.37 1.34
N VAL A 159 -0.16 23.28 0.64
CA VAL A 159 -1.13 23.28 -0.46
C VAL A 159 -2.29 22.33 -0.17
N ALA A 160 -3.48 22.78 -0.51
CA ALA A 160 -4.68 21.95 -0.56
C ALA A 160 -5.34 22.03 -1.94
N TRP A 161 -5.78 20.90 -2.47
CA TRP A 161 -6.46 20.82 -3.77
C TRP A 161 -7.67 19.88 -3.71
N GLY A 162 -8.61 20.05 -4.64
CA GLY A 162 -9.78 19.19 -4.80
C GLY A 162 -9.58 18.08 -5.83
N TYR A 163 -10.59 17.22 -5.95
CA TYR A 163 -10.70 16.25 -7.04
C TYR A 163 -11.99 16.50 -7.85
N PRO A 164 -11.99 16.33 -9.19
CA PRO A 164 -10.85 15.99 -10.06
C PRO A 164 -9.74 17.06 -10.05
N SER A 165 -8.55 16.72 -10.54
CA SER A 165 -7.37 17.61 -10.50
C SER A 165 -7.68 18.98 -11.10
N GLY A 166 -7.22 20.04 -10.42
CA GLY A 166 -7.47 21.43 -10.83
C GLY A 166 -8.67 22.09 -10.13
N THR A 167 -9.45 21.35 -9.34
CA THR A 167 -10.52 21.94 -8.52
C THR A 167 -9.99 22.45 -7.19
N ALA A 168 -10.71 23.41 -6.60
CA ALA A 168 -10.42 23.89 -5.25
C ALA A 168 -10.79 22.83 -4.21
N ALA A 169 -10.02 22.76 -3.13
CA ALA A 169 -10.35 21.90 -2.00
C ALA A 169 -11.64 22.39 -1.33
N ALA A 170 -12.56 21.47 -1.02
CA ALA A 170 -13.79 21.81 -0.28
C ALA A 170 -13.51 22.36 1.12
N VAL A 171 -12.33 22.05 1.68
CA VAL A 171 -11.77 22.66 2.89
C VAL A 171 -10.28 22.87 2.64
N ASN A 172 -9.80 24.09 2.79
CA ASN A 172 -8.39 24.43 2.74
C ASN A 172 -7.91 24.82 4.16
N PRO A 173 -7.06 24.01 4.81
CA PRO A 173 -6.62 24.27 6.18
C PRO A 173 -5.44 25.26 6.29
N PHE A 174 -4.98 25.83 5.17
CA PHE A 174 -3.82 26.72 5.07
C PHE A 174 -4.19 28.19 4.77
N VAL A 175 -5.48 28.52 4.78
CA VAL A 175 -6.02 29.87 4.56
C VAL A 175 -6.97 30.26 5.67
#